data_AF-A0A845QWN2-F1
#
_entry.id   AF-A0A845QWN2-F1
#
_cell.length_a   1.000
_cell.length_b   1.000
_cell.length_c   1.000
_cell.angle_alpha   90.00
_cell.angle_beta   90.00
_cell.angle_gamma   90.00
#
_symmetry.space_group_name_H-M   'P 1'
#
loop_
_entity.id
_entity.type
_entity.pdbx_description
1 polymer ?
#
loop_
_entity_poly.entity_id
_entity_poly.type
_entity_poly.pdbx_seq_one_letter_code
_entity_poly.pdbx_strand_id
1 'polypeptide(L)'
;MIDSGKEIRQVCKFLNIPLKVLISDSGVEIWKLVNNGIPNEEAKELEKLIQTLIRKQVHYSNKGEIIEAKNCGHNIFYDNPELVITTINEVIKEIMDMRLI
;
A
#
# COMPACT_ATOMS: atom_id res chain seq x y z
N MET A 1 9.71 -20.89 0.11
CA MET A 1 9.49 -19.80 1.08
C MET A 1 10.11 -18.53 0.50
N ILE A 2 9.37 -17.43 0.48
CA ILE A 2 9.89 -16.09 0.15
C ILE A 2 10.30 -15.51 1.50
N ASP A 3 11.57 -15.63 1.87
CA ASP A 3 12.02 -15.42 3.25
C ASP A 3 12.11 -13.95 3.68
N SER A 4 11.95 -12.98 2.77
CA SER A 4 12.06 -11.57 3.18
C SER A 4 11.38 -10.53 2.28
N GLY A 5 10.61 -10.95 1.28
CA GLY A 5 10.05 -10.06 0.24
C GLY A 5 11.11 -9.34 -0.60
N LYS A 6 12.41 -9.58 -0.33
CA LYS A 6 13.54 -9.04 -1.10
C LYS A 6 13.64 -9.73 -2.46
N GLU A 7 13.16 -10.97 -2.56
CA GLU A 7 13.15 -11.75 -3.79
C GLU A 7 12.15 -11.17 -4.80
N ILE A 8 10.98 -10.70 -4.33
CA ILE A 8 9.98 -9.99 -5.17
C ILE A 8 10.59 -8.75 -5.83
N ARG A 9 11.43 -7.99 -5.11
CA ARG A 9 12.12 -6.82 -5.67
C ARG A 9 12.99 -7.14 -6.87
N GLN A 10 13.57 -8.34 -6.93
CA GLN A 10 14.44 -8.75 -8.04
C GLN A 10 13.63 -9.27 -9.23
N VAL A 11 12.51 -9.95 -8.98
CA VAL A 11 11.60 -10.48 -10.01
C VAL A 11 10.75 -9.39 -10.64
N CYS A 12 10.30 -8.41 -9.85
CA CYS A 12 9.50 -7.28 -10.31
C CYS A 12 10.34 -6.07 -10.74
N LYS A 13 11.62 -6.25 -11.10
CA LYS A 13 12.43 -5.15 -11.62
C LYS A 13 11.76 -4.60 -12.90
N PHE A 14 11.09 -3.47 -12.71
CA PHE A 14 10.54 -2.59 -13.75
C PHE A 14 9.40 -3.22 -14.56
N LEU A 15 8.36 -3.71 -13.89
CA LEU A 15 7.12 -3.97 -14.61
C LEU A 15 6.59 -2.65 -15.18
N ASN A 16 6.19 -2.65 -16.46
CA ASN A 16 5.57 -1.50 -17.10
C ASN A 16 4.05 -1.66 -17.11
N ILE A 17 3.46 -1.91 -15.93
CA ILE A 17 2.02 -2.12 -15.74
C ILE A 17 1.49 -1.16 -14.69
N PRO A 18 0.24 -0.69 -14.79
CA PRO A 18 -0.40 0.11 -13.73
C PRO A 18 -0.28 -0.57 -12.37
N LEU A 19 0.18 0.17 -11.37
CA LEU A 19 0.30 -0.32 -10.00
C LEU A 19 -0.18 0.78 -9.05
N LYS A 20 -1.22 0.50 -8.28
CA LYS A 20 -1.71 1.39 -7.23
C LYS A 20 -1.47 0.75 -5.87
N VAL A 21 -0.71 1.42 -5.01
CA VAL A 21 -0.38 0.98 -3.66
C VAL A 21 -1.25 1.75 -2.67
N LEU A 22 -2.24 1.07 -2.11
CA LEU A 22 -3.06 1.64 -1.04
C LEU A 22 -2.29 1.60 0.29
N ILE A 23 -2.20 2.73 0.97
CA ILE A 23 -1.58 2.85 2.30
C ILE A 23 -2.60 3.33 3.33
N SER A 24 -2.47 2.83 4.55
CA SER A 24 -3.33 3.21 5.67
C SER A 24 -2.99 4.60 6.20
N ASP A 25 -3.96 5.21 6.87
CA ASP A 25 -3.79 6.42 7.64
C ASP A 25 -2.96 6.11 8.90
N SER A 26 -1.75 6.67 8.97
CA SER A 26 -0.85 6.41 10.09
C SER A 26 -1.40 6.88 11.43
N GLY A 27 -2.26 7.90 11.45
CA GLY A 27 -2.89 8.38 12.69
C GLY A 27 -3.82 7.33 13.28
N VAL A 28 -4.61 6.66 12.44
CA VAL A 28 -5.52 5.59 12.84
C VAL A 28 -4.74 4.41 13.42
N GLU A 29 -3.65 3.99 12.77
CA GLU A 29 -2.86 2.84 13.22
C GLU A 29 -2.06 3.15 14.49
N ILE A 30 -1.45 4.33 14.60
CA ILE A 30 -0.78 4.75 15.85
C ILE A 30 -1.79 4.76 17.00
N TRP A 31 -2.99 5.28 16.80
CA TRP A 31 -4.03 5.30 17.83
C TRP A 31 -4.44 3.88 18.25
N LYS A 32 -4.62 2.95 17.30
CA LYS A 32 -4.93 1.54 17.61
C LYS A 32 -3.81 0.87 18.40
N LEU A 33 -2.56 1.08 18.01
CA LEU A 33 -1.39 0.54 18.71
C LEU A 33 -1.33 1.05 20.16
N VAL A 34 -1.49 2.36 20.35
CA VAL A 34 -1.51 2.97 21.69
C VAL A 34 -2.63 2.42 22.55
N ASN A 35 -3.83 2.26 22.00
CA ASN A 35 -4.96 1.68 22.73
C ASN A 35 -4.77 0.21 23.09
N ASN A 36 -3.94 -0.51 22.34
CA ASN A 36 -3.54 -1.89 22.64
C ASN A 36 -2.37 -1.98 23.63
N GLY A 37 -1.97 -0.86 24.24
CA GLY A 37 -0.95 -0.81 25.29
C GLY A 37 0.47 -0.57 24.79
N ILE A 38 0.66 -0.27 23.49
CA ILE A 38 1.98 0.06 22.95
C ILE A 38 2.34 1.52 23.31
N PRO A 39 3.52 1.81 23.86
CA PRO A 39 3.98 3.17 24.08
C PRO A 39 3.93 4.02 22.80
N ASN A 40 3.52 5.28 22.92
CA ASN A 40 3.29 6.16 21.78
C ASN A 40 4.51 6.32 20.85
N GLU A 41 5.72 6.41 21.40
CA GLU A 41 6.93 6.52 20.58
C GLU A 41 7.24 5.21 19.85
N GLU A 42 7.07 4.05 20.50
CA GLU A 42 7.22 2.74 19.85
C GLU A 42 6.16 2.55 18.74
N ALA A 43 4.92 2.98 18.98
CA ALA A 43 3.85 2.94 17.98
C ALA A 43 4.18 3.80 16.74
N LYS A 44 4.70 5.00 16.95
CA LYS A 44 5.15 5.89 15.85
C LYS A 44 6.32 5.28 15.07
N GLU A 45 7.31 4.71 15.75
CA GLU A 45 8.46 4.10 15.09
C GLU A 45 8.06 2.87 14.27
N LEU A 46 7.20 2.01 14.85
CA LEU A 46 6.67 0.84 14.17
C LEU A 46 5.88 1.23 12.91
N GLU A 47 4.92 2.16 13.03
CA GLU A 47 4.12 2.60 11.90
C GLU A 47 4.98 3.28 10.83
N LYS A 48 5.97 4.09 11.23
CA LYS A 48 6.93 4.70 10.30
C LYS A 48 7.71 3.65 9.51
N LEU A 49 8.15 2.56 10.16
CA LEU A 49 8.83 1.46 9.49
C LEU A 49 7.91 0.77 8.50
N ILE A 50 6.68 0.43 8.91
CA ILE A 50 5.67 -0.23 8.06
C ILE A 50 5.39 0.63 6.82
N GLN A 51 5.06 1.91 7.00
CA GLN A 51 4.83 2.87 5.92
C GLN A 51 6.03 2.97 4.97
N THR A 52 7.25 3.01 5.51
CA THR A 52 8.47 3.05 4.70
C THR A 52 8.60 1.79 3.83
N LEU A 53 8.27 0.61 4.37
CA LEU A 53 8.34 -0.64 3.63
C LEU A 53 7.25 -0.75 2.56
N ILE A 54 6.02 -0.33 2.87
CA ILE A 54 4.90 -0.35 1.92
C ILE A 54 5.13 0.66 0.79
N ARG A 55 5.53 1.89 1.11
CA ARG A 55 5.78 2.93 0.09
C ARG A 55 6.85 2.53 -0.91
N LYS A 56 7.84 1.71 -0.52
CA LYS A 56 8.86 1.17 -1.44
C LYS A 56 8.26 0.26 -2.53
N GLN A 57 7.08 -0.31 -2.31
CA GLN A 57 6.42 -1.18 -3.29
C GLN A 57 5.96 -0.41 -4.53
N VAL A 58 5.75 0.92 -4.44
CA VAL A 58 5.40 1.75 -5.60
C VAL A 58 6.42 1.61 -6.72
N HIS A 59 7.69 1.37 -6.37
CA HIS A 59 8.78 1.23 -7.33
C HIS A 59 8.88 -0.15 -7.99
N TYR A 60 7.93 -1.07 -7.72
CA TYR A 60 7.86 -2.35 -8.45
C TYR A 60 7.33 -2.16 -9.87
N SER A 61 6.75 -1.00 -10.16
CA SER A 61 6.39 -0.56 -11.49
C SER A 61 6.91 0.86 -11.75
N ASN A 62 7.19 1.18 -13.02
CA ASN A 62 7.43 2.56 -13.45
C ASN A 62 6.12 3.39 -13.53
N LYS A 63 4.95 2.74 -13.47
CA LYS A 63 3.60 3.33 -13.39
C LYS A 63 3.00 3.18 -11.99
N GLY A 64 3.85 3.15 -10.98
CA GLY A 64 3.42 3.04 -9.58
C GLY A 64 2.86 4.35 -9.04
N GLU A 65 1.71 4.28 -8.39
CA GLU A 65 1.06 5.37 -7.66
C GLU A 65 0.80 4.95 -6.20
N ILE A 66 0.93 5.89 -5.26
CA ILE A 66 0.53 5.70 -3.87
C ILE A 66 -0.79 6.41 -3.63
N ILE A 67 -1.74 5.72 -3.01
CA ILE A 67 -3.02 6.28 -2.60
C ILE A 67 -3.17 6.11 -1.09
N GLU A 68 -3.33 7.22 -0.38
CA GLU A 68 -3.56 7.21 1.06
C GLU A 68 -5.05 7.07 1.38
N ALA A 69 -5.40 5.98 2.04
CA ALA A 69 -6.76 5.69 2.49
C ALA A 69 -7.01 6.42 3.83
N LYS A 70 -7.46 7.67 3.73
CA LYS A 70 -7.77 8.51 4.90
C LYS A 70 -8.77 7.82 5.83
N ASN A 71 -8.56 7.97 7.13
CA ASN A 71 -9.39 7.36 8.18
C ASN A 71 -9.47 5.82 8.12
N CYS A 72 -8.58 5.16 7.37
CA CYS A 72 -8.55 3.70 7.25
C CYS A 72 -7.31 3.15 7.95
N GLY A 73 -7.47 2.02 8.60
CA GLY A 73 -6.37 1.25 9.14
C GLY A 73 -5.73 0.30 8.14
N HIS A 74 -4.93 -0.64 8.63
CA HIS A 74 -4.27 -1.64 7.79
C HIS A 74 -5.27 -2.52 6.99
N ASN A 75 -6.49 -2.69 7.47
CA ASN A 75 -7.55 -3.44 6.79
C ASN A 75 -8.40 -2.51 5.89
N ILE A 76 -7.77 -1.83 4.94
CA ILE A 76 -8.43 -0.85 4.04
C ILE A 76 -9.63 -1.47 3.30
N PHE A 77 -9.54 -2.75 2.91
CA PHE A 77 -10.66 -3.45 2.24
C PHE A 77 -11.92 -3.58 3.11
N TYR A 78 -11.74 -3.57 4.43
CA TYR A 78 -12.84 -3.61 5.39
C TYR A 78 -13.32 -2.19 5.73
N ASP A 79 -12.37 -1.27 5.96
CA ASP A 79 -12.67 0.10 6.39
C ASP A 79 -13.26 0.95 5.24
N ASN A 80 -12.81 0.73 4.00
CA ASN A 80 -13.27 1.44 2.81
C ASN A 80 -13.26 0.51 1.56
N PRO A 81 -14.24 -0.40 1.44
CA PRO A 81 -14.33 -1.31 0.30
C PRO A 81 -14.54 -0.56 -1.03
N GLU A 82 -15.21 0.59 -1.01
CA GLU A 82 -15.46 1.40 -2.21
C GLU A 82 -14.17 1.94 -2.84
N LEU A 83 -13.24 2.42 -2.01
CA LEU A 83 -11.91 2.85 -2.47
C LEU A 83 -11.17 1.70 -3.15
N VAL A 84 -11.22 0.50 -2.57
CA VAL A 84 -10.58 -0.69 -3.14
C VAL A 84 -11.20 -1.05 -4.50
N ILE A 85 -12.53 -1.12 -4.58
CA ILE A 85 -13.25 -1.42 -5.83
C ILE A 85 -12.93 -0.37 -6.91
N THR A 86 -12.98 0.91 -6.55
CA THR A 86 -12.69 2.01 -7.47
C THR A 86 -11.25 1.94 -7.99
N THR A 87 -10.29 1.71 -7.09
CA THR A 87 -8.87 1.58 -7.43
C THR A 87 -8.63 0.39 -8.38
N ILE A 88 -9.28 -0.75 -8.13
CA ILE A 88 -9.21 -1.92 -9.02
C ILE A 88 -9.76 -1.59 -10.41
N ASN A 89 -10.92 -0.92 -10.48
CA ASN A 89 -11.53 -0.52 -11.76
C ASN A 89 -10.64 0.45 -12.54
N GLU A 90 -9.97 1.39 -11.87
CA GLU A 90 -8.99 2.28 -12.49
C GLU A 90 -7.80 1.52 -13.06
N VAL A 91 -7.21 0.59 -12.30
CA VAL A 91 -6.11 -0.27 -12.79
C VAL A 91 -6.53 -1.06 -14.01
N ILE A 92 -7.73 -1.66 -14.01
CA ILE A 92 -8.25 -2.41 -15.16
C ILE A 92 -8.40 -1.50 -16.38
N LYS A 93 -8.97 -0.30 -16.19
CA LYS A 93 -9.13 0.68 -17.25
C LYS A 93 -7.78 1.10 -17.85
N GLU A 94 -6.80 1.43 -17.00
CA GLU A 94 -5.45 1.80 -17.45
C GLU A 94 -4.78 0.66 -18.24
N ILE A 95 -4.99 -0.60 -17.84
CA ILE A 95 -4.50 -1.77 -18.59
C ILE A 95 -5.21 -1.90 -19.94
N MET A 96 -6.52 -1.66 -20.01
CA MET A 96 -7.27 -1.71 -21.27
C MET A 96 -6.82 -0.62 -22.24
N ASP A 97 -6.63 0.60 -21.75
CA ASP A 97 -6.15 1.74 -22.53
C ASP A 97 -4.74 1.48 -23.09
N MET A 98 -3.90 0.75 -22.36
CA MET A 98 -2.58 0.33 -22.85
C MET A 98 -2.60 -0.73 -23.96
N ARG A 99 -3.68 -1.51 -24.11
CA ARG A 99 -3.80 -2.56 -25.15
C ARG A 99 -4.33 -2.02 -26.48
N LEU A 100 -4.83 -0.78 -26.49
CA LEU A 100 -5.40 -0.12 -27.66
C LEU A 100 -4.37 0.76 -28.41
N ILE A 101 -3.11 0.74 -27.99
CA ILE A 101 -1.95 1.42 -28.58
C ILE A 101 -0.98 0.35 -29.08
#